data_AF-A0AAV6DA93-F1
#
_entry.id   AF-A0AAV6DA93-F1
#
_cell.length_a   1.000
_cell.length_b   1.000
_cell.length_c   1.000
_cell.angle_alpha   90.00
_cell.angle_beta   90.00
_cell.angle_gamma   90.00
#
_symmetry.space_group_name_H-M   'P 1'
#
loop_
_entity.id
_entity.type
_entity.pdbx_description
1 polymer ?
#
loop_
_entity_poly.entity_id
_entity_poly.type
_entity_poly.pdbx_seq_one_letter_code
_entity_poly.pdbx_strand_id
1 'polypeptide(L)'
;MAVVSPGVGGADPELDCARPAEARARIALLRLAEIEGAEDIHRARMWEAFGRCPAGDAGGPCRAGERRRFESAWEAKRRAIEDKYRDLQTEFELRCLETISSSGRGLSADS
;
A
#
# COMPACT_ATOMS: atom_id res chain seq x y z
N MET A 1 0.45 -25.78 -25.54
CA MET A 1 -0.31 -25.00 -24.54
C MET A 1 0.69 -24.12 -23.80
N ALA A 2 0.73 -22.84 -24.12
CA ALA A 2 1.60 -21.88 -23.44
C ALA A 2 0.87 -21.35 -22.21
N VAL A 3 1.41 -21.60 -21.02
CA VAL A 3 0.97 -20.94 -19.79
C VAL A 3 1.50 -19.51 -19.83
N VAL A 4 0.60 -18.57 -20.11
CA VAL A 4 0.90 -17.14 -19.99
C VAL A 4 0.87 -16.83 -18.50
N SER A 5 2.04 -16.77 -17.88
CA SER A 5 2.19 -16.17 -16.56
C SER A 5 1.69 -14.73 -16.64
N PRO A 6 0.71 -14.29 -15.84
CA PRO A 6 0.47 -12.87 -15.66
C PRO A 6 1.64 -12.36 -14.83
N GLY A 7 2.67 -11.87 -15.51
CA GLY A 7 3.57 -10.91 -14.91
C GLY A 7 2.68 -9.76 -14.44
N VAL A 8 2.53 -9.62 -13.13
CA VAL A 8 2.05 -8.39 -12.51
C VAL A 8 3.14 -7.35 -12.77
N GLY A 9 3.19 -6.86 -14.01
CA GLY A 9 3.85 -5.60 -14.33
C GLY A 9 3.10 -4.56 -13.54
N GLY A 10 3.78 -3.97 -12.57
CA GLY A 10 3.24 -2.86 -11.79
C GLY A 10 2.65 -1.85 -12.77
N ALA A 11 1.35 -1.57 -12.60
CA ALA A 11 0.77 -0.37 -13.16
C ALA A 11 1.53 0.78 -12.49
N ASP A 12 2.59 1.26 -13.14
CA ASP A 12 3.27 2.47 -12.73
C ASP A 12 2.22 3.57 -12.88
N PRO A 13 1.66 4.10 -11.78
CA PRO A 13 0.71 5.18 -11.90
C PRO A 13 1.44 6.30 -12.64
N GLU A 14 0.82 6.85 -13.68
CA GLU A 14 1.37 7.98 -14.44
C GLU A 14 1.43 9.20 -13.51
N LEU A 15 2.48 9.26 -12.68
CA LEU A 15 2.71 10.31 -11.70
C LEU A 15 3.44 11.44 -12.42
N ASP A 16 2.70 12.50 -12.71
CA ASP A 16 3.16 13.62 -13.52
C ASP A 16 3.80 14.72 -12.64
N CYS A 17 5.07 15.04 -12.91
CA CYS A 17 5.79 16.13 -12.25
C CYS A 17 5.24 17.52 -12.59
N ALA A 18 4.49 17.67 -13.69
CA ALA A 18 3.80 18.92 -14.01
C ALA A 18 2.56 19.14 -13.11
N ARG A 19 2.03 18.07 -12.50
CA ARG A 19 0.83 18.11 -11.64
C ARG A 19 1.07 17.37 -10.32
N PRO A 20 2.01 17.85 -9.47
CA PRO A 20 2.43 17.14 -8.26
C PRO A 20 1.31 17.00 -7.21
N ALA A 21 0.34 17.92 -7.19
CA ALA A 21 -0.83 17.81 -6.31
C ALA A 21 -1.73 16.63 -6.69
N GLU A 22 -1.98 16.43 -7.99
CA GLU A 22 -2.79 15.31 -8.50
C GLU A 22 -2.07 13.97 -8.27
N ALA A 23 -0.76 13.93 -8.50
CA ALA A 23 0.06 12.75 -8.23
C ALA A 23 0.01 12.33 -6.74
N ARG A 24 0.16 13.29 -5.81
CA ARG A 24 0.04 13.03 -4.36
C ARG A 24 -1.36 12.55 -3.97
N ALA A 25 -2.40 13.18 -4.52
CA ALA A 25 -3.78 12.75 -4.28
C ALA A 25 -4.01 11.32 -4.77
N ARG A 26 -3.44 10.96 -5.93
CA ARG A 26 -3.52 9.60 -6.47
C ARG A 26 -2.81 8.58 -5.57
N ILE A 27 -1.60 8.88 -5.10
CA ILE A 27 -0.86 8.04 -4.14
C ILE A 27 -1.69 7.83 -2.86
N ALA A 28 -2.32 8.88 -2.33
CA ALA A 28 -3.16 8.78 -1.14
C ALA A 28 -4.39 7.89 -1.36
N LEU A 29 -5.03 7.98 -2.53
CA LEU A 29 -6.16 7.12 -2.90
C LEU A 29 -5.75 5.65 -3.03
N LEU A 30 -4.60 5.38 -3.66
CA LEU A 30 -4.07 4.02 -3.78
C LEU A 30 -3.74 3.43 -2.41
N ARG A 31 -3.12 4.22 -1.53
CA ARG A 31 -2.86 3.82 -0.14
C ARG A 31 -4.14 3.44 0.58
N LEU A 32 -5.18 4.28 0.49
CA LEU A 32 -6.46 4.01 1.13
C LEU A 32 -7.09 2.72 0.60
N ALA A 33 -7.17 2.57 -0.73
CA ALA A 33 -7.75 1.39 -1.36
C ALA A 33 -7.02 0.09 -0.98
N GLU A 34 -5.69 0.12 -0.88
CA GLU A 34 -4.92 -1.05 -0.46
C GLU A 34 -5.12 -1.37 1.03
N ILE A 35 -5.24 -0.36 1.90
CA ILE A 35 -5.60 -0.57 3.31
C ILE A 35 -6.99 -1.19 3.42
N GLU A 36 -8.00 -0.62 2.76
CA GLU A 36 -9.38 -1.11 2.80
C GLU A 36 -9.48 -2.56 2.30
N GLY A 37 -8.87 -2.87 1.14
CA GLY A 37 -8.84 -4.23 0.62
C GLY A 37 -8.11 -5.22 1.54
N ALA A 38 -7.02 -4.78 2.18
CA ALA A 38 -6.32 -5.60 3.17
C ALA A 38 -7.14 -5.82 4.45
N GLU A 39 -7.90 -4.81 4.89
CA GLU A 39 -8.78 -4.90 6.06
C GLU A 39 -9.89 -5.92 5.83
N ASP A 40 -10.53 -5.90 4.66
CA ASP A 40 -11.60 -6.83 4.31
C ASP A 40 -11.11 -8.29 4.35
N ILE A 41 -9.96 -8.57 3.74
CA ILE A 41 -9.32 -9.88 3.78
C ILE A 41 -8.97 -10.27 5.22
N HIS A 42 -8.42 -9.32 6.00
CA HIS A 42 -8.04 -9.55 7.37
C HIS A 42 -9.24 -9.93 8.25
N ARG A 43 -10.34 -9.18 8.10
CA ARG A 43 -11.59 -9.40 8.83
C ARG A 43 -12.22 -10.74 8.46
N ALA A 44 -12.24 -11.11 7.17
CA ALA A 44 -12.74 -12.40 6.72
C ALA A 44 -11.97 -13.57 7.37
N ARG A 45 -10.63 -13.49 7.39
CA ARG A 45 -9.77 -14.51 8.02
C ARG A 45 -9.96 -14.59 9.54
N MET A 46 -10.15 -13.44 10.20
CA MET A 46 -10.42 -13.39 11.64
C MET A 46 -11.73 -14.11 11.97
N TRP A 47 -12.79 -13.88 11.18
CA TRP A 47 -14.07 -14.57 11.36
C TRP A 47 -13.96 -16.07 11.14
N GLU A 48 -13.22 -16.51 10.14
CA GLU A 48 -12.93 -17.94 9.92
C GLU A 48 -12.18 -18.56 11.11
N ALA A 49 -11.23 -17.84 11.70
CA ALA A 49 -10.52 -18.29 12.90
C ALA A 49 -11.46 -18.40 14.12
N PHE A 50 -12.35 -17.43 14.31
CA PHE A 50 -13.34 -17.49 15.40
C PHE A 50 -14.31 -18.67 15.24
N GLY A 51 -14.63 -19.07 14.00
CA GLY A 51 -15.45 -20.25 13.72
C GLY A 51 -14.83 -21.57 14.19
N ARG A 52 -13.52 -21.62 14.45
CA ARG A 52 -12.83 -22.79 14.99
C ARG A 52 -12.84 -22.85 16.51
N CYS A 53 -13.24 -21.77 17.19
CA CYS A 53 -13.32 -21.73 18.64
C CYS A 53 -14.56 -22.50 19.15
N PRO A 54 -14.52 -23.04 20.37
CA PRO A 54 -15.70 -23.65 21.00
C PRO A 54 -16.91 -22.70 21.04
N ALA A 55 -18.11 -23.28 20.96
CA ALA A 55 -19.36 -22.52 21.09
C ALA A 55 -19.57 -22.04 22.54
N GLY A 56 -20.39 -21.00 22.69
CA GLY A 56 -20.74 -20.43 24.00
C GLY A 56 -19.56 -19.78 24.73
N ASP A 57 -19.68 -19.72 26.05
CA ASP A 57 -18.76 -19.01 26.94
C ASP A 57 -17.37 -19.65 26.97
N ALA A 58 -17.29 -20.98 26.83
CA ALA A 58 -16.04 -21.73 26.76
C ALA A 58 -15.14 -21.27 25.59
N GLY A 59 -15.71 -20.71 24.51
CA GLY A 59 -14.94 -20.16 23.40
C GLY A 59 -14.47 -18.72 23.60
N GLY A 60 -14.89 -18.02 24.66
CA GLY A 60 -14.52 -16.64 24.93
C GLY A 60 -13.00 -16.42 24.96
N PRO A 61 -12.23 -17.21 25.74
CA PRO A 61 -10.77 -17.12 25.77
C PRO A 61 -10.11 -17.38 24.41
N CYS A 62 -10.61 -18.35 23.64
CA CYS A 62 -10.12 -18.64 22.29
C CYS A 62 -10.31 -17.45 21.35
N ARG A 63 -11.52 -16.90 21.26
CA ARG A 63 -11.81 -15.73 20.43
C ARG A 63 -11.01 -14.49 20.85
N ALA A 64 -10.77 -14.31 22.15
CA ALA A 64 -9.93 -13.22 22.65
C ALA A 64 -8.46 -13.40 22.25
N GLY A 65 -7.94 -14.63 22.28
CA GLY A 65 -6.58 -14.95 21.80
C GLY A 65 -6.42 -14.68 20.30
N GLU A 66 -7.35 -15.20 19.49
CA GLU A 66 -7.37 -14.95 18.05
C GLU A 66 -7.48 -13.45 17.75
N ARG A 67 -8.36 -12.71 18.44
CA ARG A 67 -8.50 -11.25 18.25
C ARG A 67 -7.17 -10.52 18.40
N ARG A 68 -6.44 -10.75 19.50
CA ARG A 68 -5.13 -10.13 19.74
C ARG A 68 -4.11 -10.47 18.66
N ARG A 69 -4.09 -11.73 18.23
CA ARG A 69 -3.20 -12.19 17.15
C ARG A 69 -3.51 -11.46 15.84
N PHE A 70 -4.79 -11.36 15.49
CA PHE A 70 -5.24 -10.66 14.29
C PHE A 70 -4.97 -9.16 14.39
N GLU A 71 -5.30 -8.49 15.51
CA GLU A 71 -4.98 -7.08 15.74
C GLU A 71 -3.48 -6.77 15.54
N SER A 72 -2.59 -7.58 16.12
CA SER A 72 -1.15 -7.42 15.92
C SER A 72 -0.72 -7.60 14.47
N ALA A 73 -1.25 -8.63 13.79
CA ALA A 73 -0.95 -8.87 12.38
C ALA A 73 -1.52 -7.76 11.47
N TRP A 74 -2.67 -7.19 11.81
CA TRP A 74 -3.28 -6.06 11.12
C TRP A 74 -2.40 -4.82 11.24
N GLU A 75 -1.97 -4.46 12.45
CA GLU A 75 -1.09 -3.32 12.67
C GLU A 75 0.20 -3.43 11.85
N ALA A 76 0.83 -4.60 11.84
CA ALA A 76 2.03 -4.85 11.06
C ALA A 76 1.76 -4.69 9.54
N LYS A 77 0.65 -5.24 9.04
CA LYS A 77 0.27 -5.14 7.63
C LYS A 77 -0.05 -3.70 7.22
N ARG A 78 -0.81 -2.97 8.05
CA ARG A 78 -1.15 -1.55 7.80
C ARG A 78 0.10 -0.69 7.74
N ARG A 79 1.03 -0.83 8.71
CA ARG A 79 2.31 -0.12 8.71
C ARG A 79 3.11 -0.40 7.44
N ALA A 80 3.21 -1.67 7.03
CA ALA A 80 3.91 -2.02 5.80
C ALA A 80 3.29 -1.36 4.54
N ILE A 81 1.97 -1.22 4.49
CA ILE A 81 1.29 -0.49 3.40
C ILE A 81 1.60 1.01 3.50
N GLU A 82 1.49 1.60 4.68
CA GLU A 82 1.81 3.01 4.92
C GLU A 82 3.25 3.34 4.52
N ASP A 83 4.20 2.47 4.88
CA ASP A 83 5.62 2.59 4.55
C ASP A 83 5.85 2.53 3.04
N LYS A 84 5.29 1.53 2.35
CA LYS A 84 5.34 1.41 0.89
C LYS A 84 4.90 2.69 0.18
N TYR A 85 3.79 3.29 0.59
CA TYR A 85 3.27 4.50 -0.07
C TYR A 85 4.03 5.77 0.31
N ARG A 86 4.63 5.81 1.49
CA ARG A 86 5.56 6.88 1.88
C ARG A 86 6.84 6.83 1.01
N ASP A 87 7.37 5.64 0.78
CA ASP A 87 8.55 5.44 -0.06
C ASP A 87 8.23 5.82 -1.52
N LEU A 88 7.07 5.40 -2.05
CA LEU A 88 6.61 5.79 -3.38
C LEU A 88 6.47 7.31 -3.53
N GLN A 89 5.92 7.99 -2.53
CA GLN A 89 5.81 9.45 -2.53
C GLN A 89 7.20 10.11 -2.53
N THR A 90 8.12 9.59 -1.71
CA THR A 90 9.49 10.10 -1.62
C THR A 90 10.23 9.94 -2.94
N GLU A 91 10.13 8.77 -3.58
CA GLU A 91 10.73 8.51 -4.89
C GLU A 91 10.17 9.43 -5.96
N PHE A 92 8.85 9.63 -5.99
CA PHE A 92 8.21 10.58 -6.89
C PHE A 92 8.77 12.00 -6.72
N GLU A 93 8.83 12.50 -5.48
CA GLU A 93 9.31 13.85 -5.19
C GLU A 93 10.78 14.03 -5.59
N LEU A 94 11.63 13.04 -5.33
CA LEU A 94 13.04 13.05 -5.75
C LEU A 94 13.18 13.10 -7.27
N ARG A 95 12.44 12.26 -8.02
CA ARG A 95 12.48 12.24 -9.50
C ARG A 95 12.03 13.57 -10.10
N CYS A 96 11.02 14.22 -9.52
CA CYS A 96 10.59 15.53 -10.00
C CYS A 96 11.62 16.63 -9.75
N LEU A 97 12.30 16.61 -8.59
CA LEU A 97 13.38 17.54 -8.30
C LEU A 97 14.56 17.37 -9.26
N GLU A 98 14.94 16.13 -9.57
CA GLU A 98 16.00 15.82 -10.54
C GLU A 98 15.66 16.32 -11.96
N THR A 99 14.40 16.14 -12.38
CA THR A 99 13.90 16.58 -13.70
C THR A 99 13.95 18.12 -13.84
N ILE A 100 13.64 18.85 -12.77
CA ILE A 100 13.76 20.31 -12.73
C ILE A 100 15.24 20.73 -12.77
N SER A 101 16.11 20.03 -12.03
CA SER A 101 17.54 20.32 -11.97
C SER A 101 18.26 20.04 -13.30
N SER A 102 17.86 19.01 -14.04
CA SER A 102 18.42 18.70 -15.38
C SER A 102 17.95 19.69 -16.44
N SER A 103 16.70 20.14 -16.38
CA SER A 103 16.14 21.14 -17.30
C SER A 103 16.80 22.52 -17.14
N GLY A 104 17.30 22.86 -15.94
CA GLY A 104 18.03 24.10 -15.68
C GLY A 104 19.49 24.13 -16.16
N ARG A 105 20.10 22.97 -16.46
CA ARG A 105 21.51 22.88 -16.92
C ARG A 105 21.70 23.08 -18.44
N GLY A 106 20.62 23.14 -19.22
CA GLY A 106 20.67 23.29 -20.68
C GLY A 106 20.70 24.73 -21.20
N LEU A 107 20.66 25.76 -20.35
CA LEU A 107 20.50 27.16 -20.74
C LEU A 107 21.76 28.04 -20.56
N SER A 108 22.94 27.45 -20.38
CA SER A 108 24.20 28.20 -20.18
C SER A 108 25.34 27.76 -21.08
N ALA A 109 25.05 27.53 -22.37
CA ALA A 109 26.06 27.35 -23.41
C ALA A 109 25.62 28.06 -24.69
N ASP A 110 25.62 29.40 -24.66
CA ASP A 110 25.88 30.25 -25.84
C ASP A 110 25.98 31.71 -25.37
N SER A 111 27.21 32.19 -25.20
CA SER A 111 27.60 33.62 -25.22
C SER A 111 29.08 33.72 -25.55
#